data_AF-S4PW98-F1
#
_entry.id   AF-S4PW98-F1
#
_cell.length_a   1.000
_cell.length_b   1.000
_cell.length_c   1.000
_cell.angle_alpha   90.00
_cell.angle_beta   90.00
_cell.angle_gamma   90.00
#
_symmetry.space_group_name_H-M   'P 1'
#
loop_
_entity.id
_entity.type
_entity.pdbx_description
1 polymer ?
#
loop_
_entity_poly.entity_id
_entity_poly.type
_entity_poly.pdbx_seq_one_letter_code
_entity_poly.pdbx_strand_id
1 'polypeptide(L)'
;AERDRRPSNSRRSAKPESPKPRDRKSRFDNGNDKEYSWGKTDGKKEGDKTQGEKEKPNFGLSGKLTADANTVNGVVIKYTEPDDAKQPKRRWRFYPFKGDKALPILYIHRQSSFLIGRDKKVVDISLEHPSISKQHSALQYRATPFTRNDGSQGRRVRPYIIDLESANGTFVNNKKIEPRRYIELLERDVVKFGFSQREYVLLHENSKDDAQDDDQDPAFPVTTTDQMKSEKHAKEAAVADGE
;
A
#
# COMPACT_ATOMS: atom_id res chain seq x y z
N ALA A 1 30.25 75.98 -11.01
CA ALA A 1 29.24 74.95 -10.72
C ALA A 1 29.23 74.03 -11.93
N GLU A 2 30.00 72.93 -11.89
CA GLU A 2 30.44 72.32 -13.15
C GLU A 2 30.55 70.81 -13.05
N ARG A 3 30.08 70.19 -14.13
CA ARG A 3 29.48 68.87 -14.21
C ARG A 3 30.50 67.77 -14.49
N ASP A 4 30.34 66.69 -13.73
CA ASP A 4 30.18 65.31 -14.17
C ASP A 4 30.60 64.92 -15.62
N ARG A 5 31.40 63.84 -15.62
CA ARG A 5 31.30 62.62 -16.47
C ARG A 5 31.80 62.65 -17.93
N ARG A 6 32.95 61.94 -18.08
CA ARG A 6 33.42 61.05 -19.17
C ARG A 6 33.39 61.56 -20.62
N PRO A 7 34.50 61.34 -21.33
CA PRO A 7 34.59 60.27 -22.35
C PRO A 7 36.01 59.64 -22.34
N SER A 8 36.46 58.65 -23.12
CA SER A 8 35.92 57.57 -23.95
C SER A 8 37.12 56.66 -24.27
N ASN A 9 36.95 55.34 -24.09
CA ASN A 9 37.43 54.24 -24.92
C ASN A 9 38.41 54.57 -26.09
N SER A 10 39.59 53.92 -26.13
CA SER A 10 39.89 52.95 -27.20
C SER A 10 41.09 52.07 -26.86
N ARG A 11 40.85 50.76 -26.96
CA ARG A 11 41.76 49.62 -26.84
C ARG A 11 42.60 49.45 -28.10
N ARG A 12 43.87 49.02 -27.96
CA ARG A 12 44.67 48.19 -28.90
C ARG A 12 45.95 47.78 -28.17
N SER A 13 46.02 46.56 -27.65
CA SER A 13 46.58 45.33 -28.27
C SER A 13 48.11 45.28 -28.27
N ALA A 14 48.68 44.50 -27.34
CA ALA A 14 49.71 43.47 -27.58
C ALA A 14 50.32 43.09 -26.21
N LYS A 15 50.17 41.82 -25.82
CA LYS A 15 50.74 41.23 -24.61
C LYS A 15 52.28 41.22 -24.72
N PRO A 16 53.04 41.78 -23.77
CA PRO A 16 54.49 41.65 -23.76
C PRO A 16 54.94 40.42 -22.95
N GLU A 17 55.87 39.69 -23.54
CA GLU A 17 56.65 38.61 -22.96
C GLU A 17 57.53 39.08 -21.80
N SER A 18 57.62 38.22 -20.79
CA SER A 18 58.25 38.42 -19.49
C SER A 18 59.78 38.45 -19.57
N PRO A 19 60.47 39.38 -18.88
CA PRO A 19 61.92 39.38 -18.78
C PRO A 19 62.39 38.34 -17.75
N LYS A 20 63.37 37.50 -18.15
CA LYS A 20 64.01 36.50 -17.29
C LYS A 20 64.83 37.16 -16.19
N PRO A 21 64.63 36.85 -14.89
CA PRO A 21 65.59 37.19 -13.85
C PRO A 21 66.57 36.03 -13.62
N ARG A 22 67.86 36.31 -13.81
CA ARG A 22 68.95 35.50 -13.25
C ARG A 22 69.14 35.85 -11.77
N ASP A 23 69.09 34.81 -10.96
CA ASP A 23 69.81 34.60 -9.70
C ASP A 23 69.74 35.67 -8.60
N ARG A 24 68.81 35.45 -7.65
CA ARG A 24 69.05 35.79 -6.24
C ARG A 24 69.04 34.53 -5.39
N LYS A 25 70.23 34.22 -4.89
CA LYS A 25 70.63 33.05 -4.11
C LYS A 25 69.92 33.03 -2.74
N SER A 26 69.27 31.93 -2.38
CA SER A 26 68.93 31.64 -0.98
C SER A 26 69.05 30.15 -0.64
N ARG A 27 70.23 29.79 -0.13
CA ARG A 27 70.43 29.07 1.14
C ARG A 27 69.70 27.73 1.41
N PHE A 28 69.35 26.96 0.39
CA PHE A 28 68.94 25.57 0.58
C PHE A 28 69.67 24.67 -0.42
N ASP A 29 70.91 24.33 -0.06
CA ASP A 29 71.66 23.25 -0.68
C ASP A 29 72.25 22.39 0.44
N ASN A 30 71.47 21.40 0.87
CA ASN A 30 72.01 20.06 1.05
C ASN A 30 70.85 19.05 1.11
N GLY A 31 70.94 18.03 0.28
CA GLY A 31 69.80 17.27 -0.24
C GLY A 31 69.01 16.44 0.77
N ASN A 32 67.72 16.35 0.50
CA ASN A 32 66.96 15.13 0.73
C ASN A 32 65.72 15.17 -0.17
N ASP A 33 65.72 14.34 -1.22
CA ASP A 33 64.56 14.08 -2.07
C ASP A 33 63.47 13.39 -1.23
N LYS A 34 62.67 14.19 -0.52
CA LYS A 34 61.45 13.70 0.13
C LYS A 34 60.27 13.96 -0.78
N GLU A 35 60.04 12.98 -1.65
CA GLU A 35 58.75 12.73 -2.28
C GLU A 35 57.70 12.56 -1.16
N TYR A 36 56.82 13.54 -0.98
CA TYR A 36 55.73 13.45 -0.02
C TYR A 36 54.66 12.49 -0.55
N SER A 37 54.86 11.19 -0.30
CA SER A 37 53.83 10.17 -0.48
C SER A 37 52.83 10.26 0.68
N TRP A 38 51.68 10.88 0.41
CA TRP A 38 50.55 10.84 1.34
C TRP A 38 49.93 9.44 1.30
N GLY A 39 50.01 8.68 2.41
CA GLY A 39 49.28 7.43 2.57
C GLY A 39 50.09 6.15 2.81
N LYS A 40 51.33 6.20 3.31
CA LYS A 40 52.00 4.99 3.82
C LYS A 40 51.91 4.90 5.34
N THR A 41 51.04 4.02 5.82
CA THR A 41 51.01 3.48 7.18
C THR A 41 51.89 2.23 7.24
N ASP A 42 53.08 2.35 7.82
CA ASP A 42 53.87 1.20 8.24
C ASP A 42 53.31 0.67 9.57
N GLY A 43 52.59 -0.44 9.52
CA GLY A 43 52.00 -1.10 10.68
C GLY A 43 51.83 -2.61 10.47
N LYS A 44 52.85 -3.36 10.92
CA LYS A 44 52.89 -4.79 11.32
C LYS A 44 51.91 -5.78 10.64
N LYS A 45 52.50 -6.76 9.94
CA LYS A 45 51.91 -8.09 9.72
C LYS A 45 51.78 -8.83 11.06
N GLU A 46 50.60 -8.84 11.65
CA GLU A 46 50.20 -9.84 12.64
C GLU A 46 48.74 -10.24 12.40
N GLY A 47 48.53 -11.55 12.25
CA GLY A 47 47.22 -12.18 12.40
C GLY A 47 46.40 -12.26 11.11
N ASP A 48 46.34 -13.48 10.58
CA ASP A 48 45.26 -13.99 9.74
C ASP A 48 43.89 -13.50 10.24
N LYS A 49 43.38 -12.45 9.60
CA LYS A 49 41.98 -12.05 9.66
C LYS A 49 41.54 -12.01 8.23
N THR A 50 40.77 -13.02 7.84
CA THR A 50 39.89 -13.03 6.68
C THR A 50 39.47 -11.61 6.36
N GLN A 51 40.10 -11.01 5.33
CA GLN A 51 39.69 -9.72 4.80
C GLN A 51 38.29 -9.96 4.24
N GLY A 52 37.27 -9.68 5.05
CA GLY A 52 35.89 -9.69 4.59
C GLY A 52 35.83 -8.85 3.31
N GLU A 53 35.31 -9.45 2.25
CA GLU A 53 35.18 -8.77 0.96
C GLU A 53 34.58 -7.38 1.17
N LYS A 54 35.18 -6.34 0.58
CA LYS A 54 34.64 -4.98 0.64
C LYS A 54 33.19 -5.03 0.15
N GLU A 55 32.24 -4.71 1.03
CA GLU A 55 30.83 -4.70 0.68
C GLU A 55 30.61 -3.79 -0.54
N LYS A 56 30.06 -4.39 -1.59
CA LYS A 56 29.66 -3.65 -2.80
C LYS A 56 28.56 -2.65 -2.41
N PRO A 57 28.45 -1.51 -3.13
CA PRO A 57 27.37 -0.57 -2.90
C PRO A 57 26.01 -1.28 -2.94
N ASN A 58 25.25 -1.18 -1.85
CA ASN A 58 23.92 -1.76 -1.74
C ASN A 58 22.91 -0.75 -2.31
N PHE A 59 22.37 -1.06 -3.49
CA PHE A 59 21.31 -0.27 -4.13
C PHE A 59 19.90 -0.72 -3.74
N GLY A 60 19.79 -1.58 -2.72
CA GLY A 60 18.51 -1.95 -2.12
C GLY A 60 17.85 -0.76 -1.45
N LEU A 61 16.52 -0.70 -1.53
CA LEU A 61 15.72 0.33 -0.86
C LEU A 61 15.92 0.23 0.65
N SER A 62 16.56 1.24 1.25
CA SER A 62 16.68 1.33 2.70
C SER A 62 15.30 1.65 3.27
N GLY A 63 14.67 0.73 4.00
CA GLY A 63 13.33 0.89 4.60
C GLY A 63 13.17 2.05 5.61
N LYS A 64 14.21 2.88 5.81
CA LYS A 64 14.18 4.08 6.65
C LYS A 64 13.19 5.13 6.15
N LEU A 65 13.08 5.34 4.83
CA LEU A 65 12.13 6.32 4.30
C LEU A 65 10.67 5.96 4.64
N THR A 66 10.33 4.68 4.53
CA THR A 66 9.00 4.19 4.93
C THR A 66 8.79 4.30 6.43
N ALA A 67 9.84 4.05 7.23
CA ALA A 67 9.76 4.24 8.68
C ALA A 67 9.51 5.70 9.05
N ASP A 68 10.19 6.65 8.42
CA ASP A 68 10.02 8.07 8.74
C ASP A 68 8.63 8.58 8.30
N ALA A 69 8.09 8.08 7.18
CA ALA A 69 6.79 8.51 6.67
C ALA A 69 5.59 7.87 7.43
N ASN A 70 5.66 6.58 7.72
CA ASN A 70 4.50 5.77 8.13
C ASN A 70 4.72 5.05 9.49
N THR A 71 5.34 5.70 10.47
CA THR A 71 5.44 5.15 11.83
C THR A 71 4.25 5.60 12.68
N VAL A 72 3.50 4.63 13.21
CA VAL A 72 2.45 4.86 14.21
C VAL A 72 2.78 4.04 15.44
N ASN A 73 2.81 4.69 16.61
CA ASN A 73 3.08 4.05 17.90
C ASN A 73 4.38 3.20 17.93
N GLY A 74 5.39 3.62 17.17
CA GLY A 74 6.70 2.95 17.07
C GLY A 74 6.74 1.74 16.13
N VAL A 75 5.69 1.51 15.34
CA VAL A 75 5.63 0.44 14.33
C VAL A 75 5.40 1.04 12.96
N VAL A 76 6.17 0.58 11.98
CA VAL A 76 6.03 1.01 10.57
C VAL A 76 4.80 0.34 9.95
N ILE A 77 3.88 1.14 9.43
CA ILE A 77 2.69 0.68 8.71
C ILE A 77 3.07 0.38 7.26
N LYS A 78 2.72 -0.83 6.80
CA LYS A 78 2.96 -1.26 5.41
C LYS A 78 1.98 -0.66 4.41
N TYR A 79 0.75 -0.42 4.87
CA TYR A 79 -0.36 0.03 4.03
C TYR A 79 -0.42 1.56 3.96
N THR A 80 -0.78 2.08 2.80
CA THR A 80 -1.05 3.51 2.59
C THR A 80 -2.33 3.61 1.79
N GLU A 81 -3.24 4.48 2.23
CA GLU A 81 -4.51 4.68 1.56
C GLU A 81 -4.30 5.26 0.15
N PRO A 82 -5.03 4.77 -0.86
CA PRO A 82 -5.01 5.35 -2.19
C PRO A 82 -5.68 6.73 -2.22
N ASP A 83 -5.45 7.50 -3.28
CA ASP A 83 -6.04 8.82 -3.50
C ASP A 83 -7.57 8.78 -3.70
N ASP A 84 -8.09 7.64 -4.17
CA ASP A 84 -9.52 7.37 -4.32
C ASP A 84 -10.21 6.90 -3.02
N ALA A 85 -9.49 6.90 -1.89
CA ALA A 85 -10.03 6.56 -0.58
C ALA A 85 -11.14 7.53 -0.17
N LYS A 86 -12.30 6.98 0.22
CA LYS A 86 -13.43 7.78 0.70
C LYS A 86 -14.22 7.05 1.76
N GLN A 87 -14.58 7.75 2.84
CA GLN A 87 -15.48 7.21 3.86
C GLN A 87 -16.85 6.86 3.25
N PRO A 88 -17.38 5.65 3.52
CA PRO A 88 -18.69 5.25 3.01
C PRO A 88 -19.81 6.03 3.71
N LYS A 89 -20.88 6.30 2.96
CA LYS A 89 -22.13 6.83 3.52
C LYS A 89 -23.01 5.71 4.11
N ARG A 90 -22.96 4.52 3.51
CA ARG A 90 -23.71 3.32 3.96
C ARG A 90 -23.11 2.78 5.25
N ARG A 91 -23.95 2.35 6.19
CA ARG A 91 -23.48 1.76 7.45
C ARG A 91 -23.10 0.29 7.32
N TRP A 92 -21.91 0.05 6.78
CA TRP A 92 -21.29 -1.28 6.75
C TRP A 92 -20.90 -1.78 8.15
N ARG A 93 -21.07 -3.08 8.34
CA ARG A 93 -20.80 -3.80 9.59
C ARG A 93 -20.22 -5.17 9.26
N PHE A 94 -19.21 -5.59 10.01
CA PHE A 94 -18.79 -6.99 10.05
C PHE A 94 -19.49 -7.70 11.21
N TYR A 95 -20.05 -8.87 10.90
CA TYR A 95 -20.63 -9.80 11.84
C TYR A 95 -19.66 -10.96 12.03
N PRO A 96 -18.82 -10.93 13.08
CA PRO A 96 -17.91 -12.02 13.38
C PRO A 96 -18.65 -13.21 14.00
N PHE A 97 -18.38 -14.40 13.49
CA PHE A 97 -18.86 -15.68 14.01
C PHE A 97 -17.65 -16.55 14.35
N LYS A 98 -17.74 -17.31 15.45
CA LYS A 98 -16.79 -18.38 15.77
C LYS A 98 -17.58 -19.68 15.89
N GLY A 99 -17.67 -20.42 14.79
CA GLY A 99 -18.69 -21.48 14.66
C GLY A 99 -20.08 -20.87 14.86
N ASP A 100 -20.88 -21.45 15.74
CA ASP A 100 -22.26 -21.00 15.99
C ASP A 100 -22.37 -19.79 16.94
N LYS A 101 -21.24 -19.31 17.47
CA LYS A 101 -21.22 -18.17 18.42
C LYS A 101 -21.02 -16.86 17.68
N ALA A 102 -22.06 -16.02 17.68
CA ALA A 102 -21.95 -14.63 17.26
C ALA A 102 -21.11 -13.82 18.25
N LEU A 103 -20.11 -13.10 17.73
CA LEU A 103 -19.27 -12.17 18.48
C LEU A 103 -19.79 -10.72 18.31
N PRO A 104 -19.30 -9.76 19.11
CA PRO A 104 -19.72 -8.36 18.99
C PRO A 104 -19.51 -7.80 17.58
N ILE A 105 -20.51 -7.06 17.10
CA ILE A 105 -20.52 -6.45 15.77
C ILE A 105 -19.40 -5.42 15.66
N LEU A 106 -18.71 -5.41 14.53
CA LEU A 106 -17.67 -4.43 14.23
C LEU A 106 -18.20 -3.39 13.23
N TYR A 107 -18.19 -2.13 13.63
CA TYR A 107 -18.64 -1.02 12.78
C TYR A 107 -17.52 -0.52 11.88
N ILE A 108 -17.59 -0.90 10.61
CA ILE A 108 -16.53 -0.63 9.62
C ILE A 108 -16.86 0.53 8.68
N HIS A 109 -17.74 1.46 9.03
CA HIS A 109 -18.13 2.58 8.16
C HIS A 109 -17.63 3.95 8.66
N ARG A 110 -16.94 3.99 9.81
CA ARG A 110 -16.55 5.23 10.48
C ARG A 110 -15.25 5.83 9.94
N GLN A 111 -14.49 5.07 9.16
CA GLN A 111 -13.20 5.47 8.57
C GLN A 111 -13.17 5.05 7.10
N SER A 112 -12.24 5.61 6.32
CA SER A 112 -11.97 5.21 4.94
C SER A 112 -11.20 3.89 4.84
N SER A 113 -10.35 3.60 5.82
CA SER A 113 -9.61 2.35 5.90
C SER A 113 -9.67 1.75 7.31
N PHE A 114 -9.46 0.43 7.39
CA PHE A 114 -9.29 -0.29 8.64
C PHE A 114 -8.16 -1.31 8.48
N LEU A 115 -7.16 -1.23 9.36
CA LEU A 115 -6.09 -2.20 9.41
C LEU A 115 -6.49 -3.40 10.29
N ILE A 116 -6.28 -4.60 9.76
CA ILE A 116 -6.67 -5.85 10.38
C ILE A 116 -5.41 -6.67 10.68
N GLY A 117 -5.28 -7.18 11.90
CA GLY A 117 -4.15 -8.04 12.26
C GLY A 117 -4.04 -8.31 13.75
N ARG A 118 -2.90 -8.88 14.16
CA ARG A 118 -2.65 -9.29 15.55
C ARG A 118 -2.14 -8.15 16.45
N ASP A 119 -1.51 -7.12 15.88
CA ASP A 119 -0.79 -6.11 16.66
C ASP A 119 -1.69 -4.95 17.09
N LYS A 120 -2.23 -5.04 18.32
CA LYS A 120 -3.15 -4.06 18.93
C LYS A 120 -2.62 -2.62 18.99
N LYS A 121 -1.31 -2.39 18.83
CA LYS A 121 -0.73 -1.04 18.86
C LYS A 121 -1.05 -0.23 17.61
N VAL A 122 -1.36 -0.90 16.51
CA VAL A 122 -1.43 -0.30 15.17
C VAL A 122 -2.75 -0.62 14.48
N VAL A 123 -3.29 -1.81 14.70
CA VAL A 123 -4.49 -2.29 13.98
C VAL A 123 -5.76 -1.71 14.58
N ASP A 124 -6.72 -1.34 13.72
CA ASP A 124 -8.05 -0.91 14.13
C ASP A 124 -8.92 -2.10 14.55
N ILE A 125 -8.75 -3.24 13.84
CA ILE A 125 -9.46 -4.49 14.13
C ILE A 125 -8.44 -5.53 14.57
N SER A 126 -8.38 -5.75 15.89
CA SER A 126 -7.46 -6.73 16.47
C SER A 126 -8.01 -8.14 16.41
N LEU A 127 -7.26 -9.04 15.78
CA LEU A 127 -7.59 -10.46 15.67
C LEU A 127 -6.61 -11.31 16.47
N GLU A 128 -7.15 -12.08 17.41
CA GLU A 128 -6.37 -12.94 18.30
C GLU A 128 -6.27 -14.35 17.74
N HIS A 129 -5.33 -14.55 16.82
CA HIS A 129 -4.99 -15.89 16.32
C HIS A 129 -3.50 -15.95 15.90
N PRO A 130 -2.77 -17.03 16.23
CA PRO A 130 -1.34 -17.13 15.92
C PRO A 130 -1.04 -17.21 14.41
N SER A 131 -1.98 -17.72 13.61
CA SER A 131 -1.82 -17.76 12.15
C SER A 131 -2.08 -16.40 11.47
N ILE A 132 -2.45 -15.36 12.21
CA ILE A 132 -2.70 -14.02 11.68
C ILE A 132 -1.45 -13.15 11.90
N SER A 133 -0.96 -12.54 10.82
CA SER A 133 0.16 -11.58 10.83
C SER A 133 -0.13 -10.36 11.71
N LYS A 134 0.93 -9.67 12.15
CA LYS A 134 0.83 -8.40 12.91
C LYS A 134 -0.03 -7.36 12.17
N GLN A 135 0.31 -7.14 10.90
CA GLN A 135 -0.51 -6.45 9.90
C GLN A 135 -0.83 -7.51 8.84
N HIS A 136 -2.10 -7.89 8.73
CA HIS A 136 -2.52 -9.04 7.92
C HIS A 136 -3.20 -8.57 6.63
N SER A 137 -4.21 -7.71 6.76
CA SER A 137 -4.97 -7.16 5.65
C SER A 137 -5.45 -5.76 5.99
N ALA A 138 -5.85 -5.02 4.96
CA ALA A 138 -6.55 -3.76 5.13
C ALA A 138 -7.91 -3.83 4.42
N LEU A 139 -8.93 -3.29 5.07
CA LEU A 139 -10.20 -2.97 4.43
C LEU A 139 -10.11 -1.51 3.98
N GLN A 140 -10.40 -1.24 2.72
CA GLN A 140 -10.33 0.09 2.12
C GLN A 140 -11.62 0.41 1.38
N TYR A 141 -12.22 1.54 1.70
CA TYR A 141 -13.32 2.09 0.91
C TYR A 141 -12.77 2.97 -0.20
N ARG A 142 -13.17 2.68 -1.45
CA ARG A 142 -12.74 3.40 -2.65
C ARG A 142 -13.94 3.98 -3.37
N ALA A 143 -13.82 5.21 -3.86
CA ALA A 143 -14.83 5.87 -4.68
C ALA A 143 -14.61 5.54 -6.16
N THR A 144 -15.24 4.49 -6.66
CA THR A 144 -15.13 4.08 -8.06
C THR A 144 -16.19 4.76 -8.94
N PRO A 145 -15.89 5.01 -10.22
CA PRO A 145 -16.90 5.45 -11.19
C PRO A 145 -18.03 4.41 -11.30
N PHE A 146 -19.27 4.88 -11.29
CA PHE A 146 -20.45 4.04 -11.43
C PHE A 146 -21.43 4.71 -12.40
N THR A 147 -21.87 3.97 -13.41
CA THR A 147 -22.91 4.43 -14.33
C THR A 147 -24.27 4.09 -13.73
N ARG A 148 -25.11 5.11 -13.50
CA ARG A 148 -26.49 4.88 -13.03
C ARG A 148 -27.38 4.37 -14.17
N ASN A 149 -28.54 3.84 -13.81
CA ASN A 149 -29.56 3.37 -14.75
C ASN A 149 -30.04 4.46 -15.73
N ASP A 150 -29.94 5.73 -15.31
CA ASP A 150 -30.24 6.93 -16.11
C ASP A 150 -29.08 7.32 -17.06
N GLY A 151 -28.03 6.49 -17.18
CA GLY A 151 -26.83 6.77 -17.98
C GLY A 151 -25.90 7.86 -17.41
N SER A 152 -26.31 8.53 -16.34
CA SER A 152 -25.48 9.53 -15.66
C SER A 152 -24.29 8.89 -14.93
N GLN A 153 -23.12 9.53 -15.09
CA GLN A 153 -21.89 9.12 -14.41
C GLN A 153 -21.91 9.60 -12.95
N GLY A 154 -21.73 8.67 -12.02
CA GLY A 154 -21.60 8.93 -10.60
C GLY A 154 -20.33 8.32 -10.02
N ARG A 155 -20.11 8.52 -8.72
CA ARG A 155 -19.13 7.77 -7.93
C ARG A 155 -19.84 6.99 -6.85
N ARG A 156 -19.52 5.70 -6.72
CA ARG A 156 -20.03 4.83 -5.65
C ARG A 156 -18.87 4.44 -4.75
N VAL A 157 -19.09 4.50 -3.43
CA VAL A 157 -18.08 4.07 -2.46
C VAL A 157 -18.28 2.59 -2.19
N ARG A 158 -17.28 1.78 -2.53
CA ARG A 158 -17.32 0.31 -2.42
C ARG A 158 -16.23 -0.19 -1.48
N PRO A 159 -16.51 -1.21 -0.64
CA PRO A 159 -15.51 -1.84 0.20
C PRO A 159 -14.60 -2.75 -0.62
N TYR A 160 -13.29 -2.63 -0.41
CA TYR A 160 -12.28 -3.52 -0.95
C TYR A 160 -11.45 -4.11 0.19
N ILE A 161 -11.00 -5.33 0.02
CA ILE A 161 -10.02 -5.96 0.91
C ILE A 161 -8.71 -6.17 0.16
N ILE A 162 -7.59 -5.93 0.85
CA ILE A 162 -6.26 -6.19 0.34
C ILE A 162 -5.46 -6.95 1.38
N ASP A 163 -4.82 -8.05 0.97
CA ASP A 163 -3.90 -8.81 1.81
C ASP A 163 -2.50 -8.18 1.76
N LEU A 164 -1.92 -7.89 2.94
CA LEU A 164 -0.64 -7.19 3.11
C LEU A 164 0.55 -8.17 3.15
N GLU A 165 0.51 -9.15 2.25
CA GLU A 165 1.41 -10.31 2.23
C GLU A 165 1.44 -11.01 3.57
N SER A 166 0.27 -11.45 4.01
CA SER A 166 0.17 -12.19 5.25
C SER A 166 0.75 -13.60 5.09
N ALA A 167 1.24 -14.18 6.19
CA ALA A 167 1.93 -15.48 6.13
C ALA A 167 1.01 -16.61 5.63
N ASN A 168 -0.26 -16.57 6.01
CA ASN A 168 -1.24 -17.62 5.69
C ASN A 168 -2.30 -17.19 4.66
N GLY A 169 -2.31 -15.90 4.29
CA GLY A 169 -3.28 -15.32 3.37
C GLY A 169 -4.63 -14.97 4.00
N THR A 170 -5.38 -14.20 3.23
CA THR A 170 -6.79 -13.86 3.47
C THR A 170 -7.67 -14.68 2.51
N PHE A 171 -8.89 -15.00 2.95
CA PHE A 171 -9.86 -15.75 2.17
C PHE A 171 -11.18 -14.99 2.11
N VAL A 172 -11.79 -14.95 0.92
CA VAL A 172 -13.14 -14.40 0.69
C VAL A 172 -13.98 -15.50 0.06
N ASN A 173 -15.13 -15.80 0.64
CA ASN A 173 -16.01 -16.90 0.23
C ASN A 173 -15.26 -18.23 0.08
N ASN A 174 -14.41 -18.54 1.07
CA ASN A 174 -13.53 -19.72 1.11
C ASN A 174 -12.47 -19.80 0.00
N LYS A 175 -12.29 -18.76 -0.82
CA LYS A 175 -11.25 -18.68 -1.85
C LYS A 175 -10.13 -17.77 -1.36
N LYS A 176 -8.89 -18.25 -1.45
CA LYS A 176 -7.71 -17.46 -1.10
C LYS A 176 -7.56 -16.32 -2.11
N ILE A 177 -7.45 -15.10 -1.62
CA ILE A 177 -7.22 -13.93 -2.49
C ILE A 177 -5.73 -13.74 -2.76
N GLU A 178 -5.42 -13.06 -3.87
CA GLU A 178 -4.06 -12.70 -4.19
C GLU A 178 -3.53 -11.60 -3.25
N PRO A 179 -2.27 -11.70 -2.79
CA PRO A 179 -1.65 -10.65 -1.99
C PRO A 179 -1.46 -9.37 -2.80
N ARG A 180 -1.49 -8.21 -2.14
CA ARG A 180 -1.32 -6.87 -2.74
C ARG A 180 -2.30 -6.50 -3.86
N ARG A 181 -3.42 -7.23 -3.99
CA ARG A 181 -4.50 -6.90 -4.92
C ARG A 181 -5.75 -6.49 -4.15
N TYR A 182 -6.39 -5.40 -4.57
CA TYR A 182 -7.71 -5.01 -4.08
C TYR A 182 -8.76 -5.94 -4.65
N ILE A 183 -9.50 -6.62 -3.78
CA ILE A 183 -10.65 -7.45 -4.11
C ILE A 183 -11.90 -6.74 -3.59
N GLU A 184 -12.89 -6.53 -4.45
CA GLU A 184 -14.17 -5.94 -4.06
C GLU A 184 -14.90 -6.90 -3.12
N LEU A 185 -15.40 -6.38 -2.01
CA LEU A 185 -16.29 -7.13 -1.13
C LEU A 185 -17.73 -6.78 -1.47
N LEU A 186 -18.55 -7.80 -1.64
CA LEU A 186 -19.97 -7.69 -1.87
C LEU A 186 -20.74 -7.90 -0.58
N GLU A 187 -22.01 -7.53 -0.59
CA GLU A 187 -22.90 -7.87 0.51
C GLU A 187 -22.95 -9.39 0.71
N ARG A 188 -23.03 -9.84 1.97
CA ARG A 188 -23.11 -11.25 2.40
C ARG A 188 -21.82 -12.04 2.17
N ASP A 189 -20.76 -11.42 1.65
CA ASP A 189 -19.45 -12.06 1.55
C ASP A 189 -18.92 -12.47 2.92
N VAL A 190 -18.29 -13.65 2.95
CA VAL A 190 -17.65 -14.22 4.13
C VAL A 190 -16.15 -14.07 4.02
N VAL A 191 -15.56 -13.30 4.93
CA VAL A 191 -14.11 -13.09 5.00
C VAL A 191 -13.51 -13.94 6.12
N LYS A 192 -12.36 -14.54 5.87
CA LYS A 192 -11.60 -15.34 6.84
C LYS A 192 -10.11 -15.01 6.75
N PHE A 193 -9.45 -14.97 7.91
CA PHE A 193 -8.04 -14.57 8.03
C PHE A 193 -7.18 -15.72 8.51
N GLY A 194 -6.21 -16.11 7.68
CA GLY A 194 -5.36 -17.29 7.92
C GLY A 194 -6.18 -18.54 8.26
N PHE A 195 -5.70 -19.28 9.27
CA PHE A 195 -6.36 -20.47 9.82
C PHE A 195 -7.31 -20.20 10.99
N SER A 196 -7.74 -18.95 11.18
CA SER A 196 -8.70 -18.62 12.24
C SER A 196 -10.03 -19.33 11.99
N GLN A 197 -10.67 -19.82 13.05
CA GLN A 197 -12.06 -20.31 12.99
C GLN A 197 -13.10 -19.18 12.91
N ARG A 198 -12.65 -17.92 13.01
CA ARG A 198 -13.54 -16.77 12.94
C ARG A 198 -13.84 -16.41 11.48
N GLU A 199 -15.13 -16.26 11.20
CA GLU A 199 -15.66 -15.84 9.91
C GLU A 199 -16.34 -14.48 10.07
N TYR A 200 -16.17 -13.59 9.09
CA TYR A 200 -16.69 -12.23 9.15
C TYR A 200 -17.64 -12.05 7.98
N VAL A 201 -18.94 -11.95 8.28
CA VAL A 201 -19.95 -11.69 7.25
C VAL A 201 -20.11 -10.18 7.08
N LEU A 202 -19.99 -9.70 5.85
CA LEU A 202 -20.17 -8.29 5.50
C LEU A 202 -21.65 -8.00 5.24
N LEU A 203 -22.22 -7.06 5.99
CA LEU A 203 -23.60 -6.60 5.79
C LEU A 203 -23.70 -5.08 5.97
N HIS A 204 -24.74 -4.47 5.41
CA HIS A 204 -25.06 -3.06 5.64
C HIS A 204 -26.50 -2.89 6.15
N GLU A 205 -26.91 -1.67 6.47
CA GLU A 205 -28.22 -1.41 7.08
C GLU A 205 -29.42 -1.80 6.22
N ASN A 206 -29.30 -1.73 4.89
CA ASN A 206 -30.37 -2.09 3.95
C ASN A 206 -30.45 -3.59 3.66
N SER A 207 -29.56 -4.42 4.22
CA SER A 207 -29.50 -5.87 3.94
C SER A 207 -30.71 -6.65 4.45
N LYS A 208 -31.59 -6.01 5.24
CA LYS A 208 -32.81 -6.62 5.76
C LYS A 208 -33.97 -6.60 4.76
N ASP A 209 -33.90 -5.74 3.74
CA ASP A 209 -34.93 -5.61 2.73
C ASP A 209 -34.32 -6.06 1.39
N ASP A 210 -34.60 -7.29 0.96
CA ASP A 210 -34.16 -7.86 -0.34
C ASP A 210 -34.60 -7.01 -1.56
N ALA A 211 -35.42 -5.98 -1.35
CA ALA A 211 -35.98 -5.08 -2.35
C ALA A 211 -35.11 -3.84 -2.69
N GLN A 212 -34.00 -3.60 -1.99
CA GLN A 212 -33.13 -2.42 -2.20
C GLN A 212 -31.65 -2.79 -2.41
N ASP A 213 -31.41 -3.88 -3.14
CA ASP A 213 -30.07 -4.20 -3.59
C ASP A 213 -29.79 -3.43 -4.90
N ASP A 214 -29.37 -2.17 -4.77
CA ASP A 214 -29.00 -1.27 -5.88
C ASP A 214 -27.80 -1.78 -6.73
N ASP A 215 -27.31 -3.00 -6.47
CA ASP A 215 -26.21 -3.68 -7.18
C ASP A 215 -26.68 -4.87 -8.04
N GLN A 216 -28.00 -5.12 -8.17
CA GLN A 216 -28.49 -6.02 -9.23
C GLN A 216 -28.33 -5.39 -10.62
N ASP A 217 -27.24 -5.72 -11.30
CA ASP A 217 -27.18 -5.65 -12.76
C ASP A 217 -28.27 -6.60 -13.33
N PRO A 218 -29.15 -6.14 -14.24
CA PRO A 218 -30.23 -6.95 -14.79
C PRO A 218 -29.78 -8.07 -15.75
N ALA A 219 -28.47 -8.32 -15.88
CA ALA A 219 -27.91 -9.23 -16.89
C ALA A 219 -27.99 -10.71 -16.51
N PHE A 220 -28.37 -11.06 -15.28
CA PHE A 220 -28.55 -12.45 -14.87
C PHE A 220 -29.91 -12.64 -14.20
N PRO A 221 -30.91 -13.20 -14.91
CA PRO A 221 -32.13 -13.63 -14.25
C PRO A 221 -31.77 -14.84 -13.36
N VAL A 222 -31.57 -14.60 -12.07
CA VAL A 222 -31.58 -15.65 -11.06
C VAL A 222 -33.03 -16.10 -10.94
N THR A 223 -33.38 -17.17 -11.66
CA THR A 223 -34.66 -17.85 -11.49
C THR A 223 -34.74 -18.34 -10.04
N THR A 224 -35.51 -17.64 -9.22
CA THR A 224 -35.82 -18.00 -7.84
C THR A 224 -36.38 -19.43 -7.81
N THR A 225 -35.90 -20.24 -6.88
CA THR A 225 -36.30 -21.64 -6.66
C THR A 225 -37.81 -21.86 -6.49
N ASP A 226 -38.58 -20.81 -6.18
CA ASP A 226 -40.04 -20.85 -6.16
C ASP A 226 -40.68 -20.96 -7.56
N GLN A 227 -40.08 -20.35 -8.60
CA GLN A 227 -40.62 -20.41 -9.97
C GLN A 227 -40.51 -21.82 -10.57
N MET A 228 -39.43 -22.56 -10.23
CA MET A 228 -39.28 -23.96 -10.65
C MET A 228 -40.30 -24.89 -9.99
N LYS A 229 -40.76 -24.57 -8.78
CA LYS A 229 -41.73 -25.41 -8.05
C LYS A 229 -43.15 -25.20 -8.56
N SER A 230 -43.51 -23.96 -8.93
CA SER A 230 -44.80 -23.66 -9.56
C SER A 230 -44.91 -24.21 -10.98
N GLU A 231 -43.83 -24.17 -11.77
CA GLU A 231 -43.86 -24.73 -13.14
C GLU A 231 -43.93 -26.26 -13.17
N LYS A 232 -43.32 -26.95 -12.19
CA LYS A 232 -43.42 -28.41 -12.09
C LYS A 232 -44.84 -28.87 -11.77
N HIS A 233 -45.53 -28.18 -10.87
CA HIS A 233 -46.90 -28.52 -10.48
C HIS A 233 -47.93 -28.20 -11.58
N ALA A 234 -47.69 -27.15 -12.38
CA ALA A 234 -48.55 -26.80 -13.51
C ALA A 234 -48.41 -27.79 -14.68
N LYS A 235 -47.20 -28.34 -14.91
CA LYS A 235 -46.99 -29.36 -15.95
C LYS A 235 -47.50 -30.75 -15.57
N GLU A 236 -47.58 -31.07 -14.27
CA GLU A 236 -48.13 -32.36 -13.80
C GLU A 236 -49.67 -32.38 -13.84
N ALA A 237 -50.32 -31.23 -13.63
CA ALA A 237 -51.78 -31.10 -13.75
C ALA A 237 -52.28 -31.16 -15.21
N ALA A 238 -51.50 -30.69 -16.18
CA ALA A 238 -51.90 -30.67 -17.60
C ALA A 238 -51.79 -32.04 -18.30
N VAL A 239 -51.11 -33.02 -17.69
CA VAL A 239 -50.98 -34.39 -18.24
C VAL A 239 -52.11 -35.31 -17.75
N ALA A 240 -52.86 -34.92 -16.73
CA ALA A 240 -53.95 -35.73 -16.16
C ALA A 240 -55.34 -35.49 -16.81
N ASP A 241 -55.50 -34.44 -17.63
CA ASP A 241 -56.77 -34.07 -18.27
C ASP A 241 -56.77 -34.31 -19.80
N GLY A 242 -55.81 -35.10 -20.30
CA GLY A 242 -55.68 -35.45 -21.72
C GLY A 242 -55.70 -36.97 -21.94
N GLU A 243 -56.81 -37.63 -21.61
CA GLU A 243 -57.16 -38.97 -22.09
C GLU A 243 -58.40 -38.89 -23.00
#